data_AF-A0A2X2BSG3-F1
#
_entry.id   AF-A0A2X2BSG3-F1
#
_cell.length_a   1.000
_cell.length_b   1.000
_cell.length_c   1.000
_cell.angle_alpha   90.00
_cell.angle_beta   90.00
_cell.angle_gamma   90.00
#
_symmetry.space_group_name_H-M   'P 1'
#
loop_
_entity.id
_entity.type
_entity.pdbx_description
1 polymer ?
#
loop_
_entity_poly.entity_id
_entity_poly.type
_entity_poly.pdbx_seq_one_letter_code
_entity_poly.pdbx_strand_id
1 'polypeptide(L)' 'MTAYNGWLNAISADDKVAPTVTYLRRIIAPESKEALTDILNIPGSAMQLLEKVNSEYAPKLDIELKN' A
#
# COMPACT_ATOMS: atom_id res chain seq x y z
N MET A 1 -2.30 3.30 11.07
CA MET A 1 -3.36 2.27 10.93
C MET A 1 -4.52 2.70 10.02
N THR A 2 -5.00 3.95 10.06
CA THR A 2 -6.18 4.39 9.28
C THR A 2 -6.03 4.29 7.75
N ALA A 3 -4.85 4.60 7.19
CA ALA A 3 -4.63 4.54 5.75
C ALA A 3 -4.63 3.10 5.20
N TYR A 4 -4.04 2.15 5.95
CA TYR A 4 -3.99 0.74 5.58
C TYR A 4 -5.38 0.08 5.63
N ASN A 5 -6.16 0.34 6.69
CA ASN A 5 -7.54 -0.15 6.77
C ASN A 5 -8.43 0.47 5.69
N GLY A 6 -8.24 1.76 5.40
CA GLY A 6 -8.93 2.44 4.31
C GLY A 6 -8.59 1.83 2.93
N TRP A 7 -7.33 1.44 2.72
CA TRP A 7 -6.89 0.73 1.53
C TRP A 7 -7.57 -0.64 1.41
N LEU A 8 -7.52 -1.47 2.46
CA LEU A 8 -8.17 -2.79 2.47
C LEU A 8 -9.67 -2.72 2.12
N ASN A 9 -10.37 -1.72 2.65
CA ASN A 9 -11.80 -1.52 2.38
C ASN A 9 -12.09 -0.98 0.97
N ALA A 10 -11.11 -0.36 0.31
CA ALA A 10 -11.26 0.25 -1.01
C ALA A 10 -10.88 -0.68 -2.16
N ILE A 11 -10.16 -1.78 -1.90
CA ILE A 11 -9.81 -2.77 -2.92
C ILE A 11 -11.05 -3.60 -3.28
N SER A 12 -11.28 -3.77 -4.58
CA SER A 12 -12.30 -4.69 -5.10
C SER A 12 -11.68 -5.78 -5.99
N ALA A 13 -12.50 -6.67 -6.53
CA ALA A 13 -12.02 -7.68 -7.49
C ALA A 13 -11.58 -7.04 -8.81
N ASP A 14 -12.26 -5.96 -9.23
CA ASP A 14 -12.06 -5.31 -10.52
C ASP A 14 -11.00 -4.20 -10.49
N ASP A 15 -10.80 -3.56 -9.33
CA ASP A 15 -9.79 -2.50 -9.18
C ASP A 15 -9.03 -2.60 -7.86
N LYS A 16 -7.74 -2.84 -8.01
CA LYS A 16 -6.76 -2.85 -6.90
C LYS A 16 -5.69 -1.78 -7.08
N VAL A 17 -5.59 -1.15 -8.25
CA VAL A 17 -4.50 -0.26 -8.61
C VAL A 17 -4.79 1.15 -8.11
N ALA A 18 -5.98 1.69 -8.42
CA ALA A 18 -6.37 3.01 -7.95
C ALA A 18 -6.37 3.15 -6.41
N PRO A 19 -6.92 2.20 -5.64
CA PRO A 19 -6.85 2.27 -4.17
C PRO A 19 -5.40 2.15 -3.67
N THR A 20 -4.54 1.37 -4.33
CA THR A 20 -3.12 1.24 -3.98
C THR A 20 -2.34 2.52 -4.22
N VAL A 21 -2.56 3.19 -5.36
CA VAL A 21 -1.97 4.52 -5.64
C VAL A 21 -2.39 5.55 -4.59
N THR A 22 -3.67 5.56 -4.23
CA THR A 22 -4.22 6.47 -3.22
C THR A 22 -3.61 6.21 -1.85
N TYR A 23 -3.45 4.94 -1.49
CA TYR A 23 -2.79 4.51 -0.27
C TYR A 23 -1.33 4.97 -0.19
N LEU A 24 -0.52 4.70 -1.23
CA LEU A 24 0.89 5.09 -1.29
C LEU A 24 1.07 6.62 -1.19
N ARG A 25 0.22 7.40 -1.89
CA ARG A 25 0.23 8.87 -1.81
C ARG A 25 -0.12 9.41 -0.42
N ARG A 26 -0.86 8.64 0.39
CA ARG A 26 -1.32 9.03 1.72
C ARG A 26 -0.30 8.74 2.82
N ILE A 27 0.57 7.75 2.62
CA ILE A 27 1.57 7.33 3.61
C ILE A 27 2.96 7.92 3.34
N ILE A 28 3.24 8.38 2.12
CA ILE A 28 4.52 8.98 1.78
C ILE A 28 4.67 10.38 2.37
N ALA A 29 5.92 10.75 2.68
CA ALA A 29 6.26 12.09 3.11
C ALA A 29 5.87 13.14 2.05
N PRO A 30 5.32 14.31 2.45
CA PRO A 30 4.84 15.32 1.51
C PRO A 30 5.86 15.74 0.45
N GLU A 31 7.12 15.88 0.83
CA GLU A 31 8.25 16.26 -0.02
C GLU A 31 8.59 15.22 -1.10
N SER A 32 8.19 13.96 -0.89
CA SER A 32 8.46 12.84 -1.82
C SER A 32 7.28 12.53 -2.75
N LYS A 33 6.20 13.31 -2.71
CA LYS A 33 4.99 13.06 -3.51
C LYS A 33 5.21 13.22 -5.01
N GLU A 34 6.08 14.14 -5.42
CA GLU A 34 6.42 14.33 -6.84
C GLU A 34 7.20 13.13 -7.36
N ALA A 35 8.27 12.74 -6.67
CA ALA A 35 9.05 11.55 -7.00
C ALA A 35 8.19 10.26 -7.03
N LEU A 36 7.24 10.11 -6.09
CA LEU A 36 6.30 9.00 -6.13
C LEU A 36 5.43 9.05 -7.40
N THR A 37 4.98 10.23 -7.81
CA THR A 37 4.15 10.39 -9.01
C THR A 37 4.89 9.90 -10.25
N ASP A 38 6.17 10.25 -10.38
CA ASP A 38 6.99 9.79 -11.50
C ASP A 38 7.15 8.27 -11.52
N ILE A 39 7.37 7.65 -10.35
CA ILE A 39 7.48 6.20 -10.23
C ILE A 39 6.14 5.52 -10.58
N LEU A 40 5.02 6.09 -10.16
CA LEU A 40 3.69 5.53 -10.39
C LEU A 40 3.25 5.59 -11.87
N ASN A 41 3.92 6.36 -12.72
CA ASN A 41 3.71 6.32 -14.17
C ASN A 41 4.25 5.02 -14.81
N ILE A 42 5.11 4.28 -14.11
CA ILE A 42 5.63 2.99 -14.56
C ILE A 42 4.58 1.91 -14.29
N PRO A 43 4.10 1.18 -15.31
CA PRO A 43 3.11 0.12 -15.11
C PRO A 43 3.59 -0.92 -14.07
N GLY A 44 2.72 -1.22 -13.10
CA GLY A 44 2.98 -2.22 -12.05
C GLY A 44 3.86 -1.74 -10.89
N SER A 45 4.46 -0.54 -10.95
CA SER A 45 5.32 -0.02 -9.87
C SER A 45 4.56 0.15 -8.54
N ALA A 46 3.29 0.55 -8.61
CA ALA A 46 2.41 0.69 -7.45
C ALA A 46 2.34 -0.62 -6.63
N MET A 47 2.23 -1.76 -7.30
CA MET A 47 2.14 -3.06 -6.64
C MET A 47 3.48 -3.50 -6.03
N GLN A 48 4.59 -3.22 -6.73
CA GLN A 48 5.93 -3.49 -6.21
C GLN A 48 6.23 -2.68 -4.95
N LEU A 49 5.87 -1.38 -4.96
CA LEU A 49 6.02 -0.52 -3.80
C LEU A 49 5.13 -0.96 -2.64
N LEU A 50 3.88 -1.30 -2.92
CA LEU A 50 2.94 -1.82 -1.94
C LEU A 50 3.50 -3.04 -1.21
N GLU A 51 4.04 -4.02 -1.95
CA GLU A 51 4.62 -5.23 -1.37
C GLU A 51 5.76 -4.90 -0.41
N LYS A 52 6.71 -4.05 -0.84
CA LYS A 52 7.84 -3.63 0.00
C LYS A 52 7.40 -2.88 1.25
N VAL A 53 6.51 -1.91 1.10
CA VAL A 53 6.01 -1.11 2.22
C VAL A 53 5.24 -1.98 3.21
N ASN A 54 4.33 -2.82 2.73
CA ASN A 54 3.53 -3.66 3.63
C ASN A 54 4.37 -4.76 4.28
N SER A 55 5.36 -5.33 3.59
CA SER A 55 6.25 -6.32 4.20
C SER A 55 7.00 -5.77 5.42
N GLU A 56 7.36 -4.49 5.37
CA GLU A 56 8.13 -3.82 6.42
C GLU A 56 7.23 -3.27 7.53
N TYR A 57 6.09 -2.65 7.17
CA TYR A 57 5.31 -1.82 8.08
C TYR A 57 3.88 -2.32 8.33
N ALA A 58 3.37 -3.29 7.57
CA ALA A 58 2.03 -3.81 7.83
C ALA A 58 2.05 -4.65 9.12
N PRO A 59 0.96 -4.58 9.92
CA PRO A 59 0.84 -5.37 11.14
C PRO A 59 0.88 -6.87 10.81
N LYS A 60 1.79 -7.59 11.47
CA LYS A 60 1.91 -9.05 11.39
C LYS A 60 1.20 -9.67 12.58
N LEU A 61 0.28 -10.59 12.31
CA LEU A 61 -0.31 -11.44 13.34
C LEU A 61 0.62 -12.62 13.58
N ASP A 62 1.07 -12.78 14.82
CA ASP A 62 1.71 -14.01 15.28
C ASP A 62 0.62 -14.92 15.84
N ILE A 63 0.37 -16.06 15.18
CA ILE A 63 -0.70 -16.99 15.54
C ILE A 63 -0.04 -18.27 16.05
N GLU A 64 -0.08 -18.49 17.35
CA GLU A 64 0.32 -19.74 17.98
C GLU A 64 -0.90 -20.60 18.30
N LEU A 65 -0.86 -21.88 17.92
CA LEU A 65 -1.85 -22.88 18.33
C LEU A 65 -1.34 -23.59 19.59
N LYS A 66 -2.13 -23.57 20.68
CA LYS A 66 -1.86 -24.40 21.85
C LYS A 66 -2.22 -25.85 21.53
N ASN A 67 -1.23 -26.75 21.65
CA ASN A 67 -1.45 -28.19 21.73
C ASN A 67 -1.96 -28.57 23.14
#